data_AF-A0A1H9KFA8-F1
#
_entry.id   AF-A0A1H9KFA8-F1
#
_cell.length_a   1.000
_cell.length_b   1.000
_cell.length_c   1.000
_cell.angle_alpha   90.00
_cell.angle_beta   90.00
_cell.angle_gamma   90.00
#
_symmetry.space_group_name_H-M   'P 1'
#
loop_
_entity.id
_entity.type
_entity.pdbx_description
1 polymer ?
#
loop_
_entity_poly.entity_id
_entity_poly.type
_entity_poly.pdbx_seq_one_letter_code
_entity_poly.pdbx_strand_id
1 'polypeptide(L)'
;MKDQLREFVLDTLREMNYDVSEVEGDTDLGPAGLDLESLALADLAVQIEDKYQIKFGDDDMEALALMTLDEFVDALAERLSVASGSDTAS
;
A
#
# COMPACT_ATOMS: atom_id res chain seq x y z
N MET A 1 9.84 -9.58 -3.34
CA MET A 1 9.37 -8.23 -3.72
C MET A 1 8.08 -7.90 -3.00
N LYS A 2 7.03 -8.74 -3.10
CA LYS A 2 5.83 -8.63 -2.27
C LYS A 2 6.13 -8.59 -0.77
N ASP A 3 7.02 -9.45 -0.27
CA ASP A 3 7.42 -9.43 1.15
C ASP A 3 8.04 -8.10 1.59
N GLN A 4 8.84 -7.46 0.71
CA GLN A 4 9.47 -6.16 1.01
C GLN A 4 8.45 -5.02 0.98
N LEU A 5 7.46 -5.09 0.09
CA LEU A 5 6.35 -4.14 0.04
C LEU A 5 5.49 -4.28 1.30
N ARG A 6 5.16 -5.51 1.69
CA ARG A 6 4.43 -5.80 2.91
C ARG A 6 5.16 -5.28 4.14
N GLU A 7 6.45 -5.62 4.28
CA GLU A 7 7.27 -5.14 5.40
C GLU A 7 7.32 -3.60 5.44
N PHE A 8 7.44 -2.95 4.28
CA PHE A 8 7.40 -1.49 4.20
C PHE A 8 6.07 -0.90 4.68
N VAL A 9 4.94 -1.44 4.22
CA VAL A 9 3.61 -0.99 4.65
C VAL A 9 3.46 -1.15 6.17
N LEU A 10 3.86 -2.31 6.71
CA LEU A 10 3.81 -2.58 8.15
C LEU A 10 4.71 -1.63 8.95
N ASP A 11 5.90 -1.31 8.44
CA ASP A 11 6.82 -0.37 9.08
C ASP A 11 6.26 1.07 9.07
N THR A 12 5.71 1.54 7.95
CA THR A 12 5.03 2.83 7.89
C THR A 12 3.87 2.91 8.89
N LEU A 13 3.08 1.85 8.99
CA LEU A 13 1.98 1.76 9.96
C LEU A 13 2.50 1.77 11.41
N ARG A 14 3.60 1.07 11.71
CA ARG A 14 4.24 1.13 13.04
C ARG A 14 4.72 2.54 13.39
N GLU A 15 5.33 3.24 12.43
CA GLU A 15 5.77 4.63 12.61
C GLU A 15 4.59 5.55 12.93
N MET A 16 3.40 5.23 12.42
CA MET A 16 2.15 5.92 12.68
C MET A 16 1.44 5.48 13.97
N ASN A 17 2.06 4.60 14.78
CA ASN A 17 1.52 3.99 16.00
C ASN A 17 0.35 3.01 15.79
N TYR A 18 0.24 2.38 14.62
CA TYR A 18 -0.69 1.28 14.42
C TYR A 18 -0.11 -0.05 14.92
N ASP A 19 -0.97 -0.88 15.50
CA ASP A 19 -0.59 -2.24 15.89
C ASP A 19 -0.68 -3.17 14.68
N VAL A 20 0.49 -3.53 14.16
CA VAL A 20 0.63 -4.46 13.03
C VAL A 20 1.17 -5.83 13.45
N SER A 21 1.24 -6.11 14.74
CA SER A 21 1.83 -7.35 15.25
C SER A 21 0.97 -8.59 14.96
N GLU A 22 -0.35 -8.41 14.87
CA GLU A 22 -1.32 -9.47 14.51
C GLU A 22 -1.85 -9.33 13.07
N VAL A 23 -1.31 -8.40 12.28
CA VAL A 23 -1.78 -8.16 10.92
C VAL A 23 -1.30 -9.26 9.97
N GLU A 24 -2.27 -9.97 9.41
CA GLU A 24 -2.05 -11.00 8.40
C GLU A 24 -2.41 -10.49 7.00
N GLY A 25 -2.17 -11.31 5.99
CA GLY A 25 -2.35 -10.91 4.59
C GLY A 25 -3.80 -10.66 4.19
N ASP A 26 -4.72 -11.34 4.88
CA ASP A 26 -6.17 -11.23 4.73
C ASP A 26 -6.79 -10.12 5.59
N THR A 27 -5.96 -9.33 6.28
CA THR A 27 -6.44 -8.22 7.11
C THR A 27 -6.84 -7.05 6.23
N ASP A 28 -8.07 -6.56 6.42
CA ASP A 28 -8.59 -5.37 5.74
C ASP A 28 -7.80 -4.12 6.13
N LEU A 29 -7.43 -3.29 5.15
CA LEU A 29 -6.76 -2.01 5.41
C LEU A 29 -7.73 -0.94 5.92
N GLY A 30 -9.01 -1.04 5.57
CA GLY A 30 -10.03 -0.07 5.97
C GLY A 30 -10.53 -0.22 7.42
N PRO A 31 -11.66 0.44 7.76
CA PRO A 31 -12.28 0.40 9.09
C PRO A 31 -12.72 -0.99 9.57
N ALA A 32 -12.76 -1.99 8.69
CA ALA A 32 -13.09 -3.37 9.04
C ALA A 32 -11.91 -4.15 9.65
N GLY A 33 -10.67 -3.69 9.45
CA GLY A 33 -9.46 -4.36 9.93
C GLY A 33 -8.54 -3.41 10.68
N LEU A 34 -7.54 -2.86 9.98
CA LEU A 34 -6.53 -1.97 10.53
C LEU A 34 -7.03 -0.57 10.92
N ASP A 35 -8.27 -0.24 10.55
CA ASP A 35 -8.90 1.05 10.82
C ASP A 35 -8.06 2.24 10.34
N LEU A 36 -7.53 2.10 9.11
CA LEU A 36 -6.83 3.21 8.48
C LEU A 36 -7.84 4.28 8.09
N GLU A 37 -7.79 5.38 8.81
CA GLU A 37 -8.54 6.58 8.48
C GLU A 37 -8.06 7.15 7.12
N SER A 38 -8.89 7.97 6.47
CA SER A 38 -8.54 8.59 5.18
C SER A 38 -7.22 9.36 5.24
N LEU A 39 -6.87 9.93 6.40
CA LEU A 39 -5.58 10.61 6.61
C LEU A 39 -4.42 9.61 6.63
N ALA A 40 -4.59 8.48 7.31
CA ALA A 40 -3.56 7.46 7.41
C ALA A 40 -3.29 6.78 6.05
N LEU A 41 -4.36 6.51 5.29
CA LEU A 41 -4.24 6.02 3.92
C LEU A 41 -3.54 7.04 3.02
N ALA A 42 -3.85 8.33 3.15
CA ALA A 42 -3.19 9.38 2.37
C ALA A 42 -1.69 9.48 2.69
N ASP A 43 -1.32 9.45 3.97
CA ASP A 43 0.09 9.48 4.39
C ASP A 43 0.85 8.22 3.92
N LEU A 44 0.25 7.03 4.05
CA LEU A 44 0.81 5.78 3.55
C LEU A 44 1.02 5.84 2.02
N ALA A 45 0.02 6.31 1.28
CA ALA A 45 0.10 6.48 -0.16
C ALA A 45 1.25 7.42 -0.53
N VAL A 46 1.36 8.60 0.11
CA VAL A 46 2.44 9.57 -0.14
C VAL A 46 3.82 8.97 0.10
N GLN A 47 4.01 8.21 1.19
CA GLN A 47 5.29 7.55 1.47
C GLN A 47 5.67 6.52 0.40
N ILE A 48 4.70 5.74 -0.07
CA ILE A 48 4.89 4.76 -1.13
C ILE A 48 5.19 5.48 -2.46
N GLU A 49 4.44 6.52 -2.80
CA GLU A 49 4.68 7.34 -3.99
C GLU A 49 6.11 7.87 -4.03
N ASP A 50 6.60 8.42 -2.92
CA ASP A 50 7.94 8.96 -2.83
C ASP A 50 9.00 7.85 -2.92
N LYS A 51 8.81 6.75 -2.19
CA LYS A 51 9.78 5.63 -2.17
C LYS A 51 9.90 4.92 -3.52
N TYR A 52 8.77 4.69 -4.18
CA TYR A 52 8.72 3.91 -5.41
C TYR A 52 8.54 4.76 -6.67
N GLN A 53 8.46 6.08 -6.52
CA GLN A 53 8.25 7.04 -7.62
C GLN A 53 6.98 6.73 -8.42
N ILE A 54 5.91 6.29 -7.73
CA ILE A 54 4.60 6.01 -8.31
C ILE A 54 3.60 7.11 -7.97
N LYS A 55 2.42 7.07 -8.60
CA LYS A 55 1.30 7.97 -8.31
C LYS A 55 0.02 7.18 -8.09
N PHE A 56 -0.67 7.48 -7.01
CA PHE A 56 -2.02 7.03 -6.70
C PHE A 56 -3.02 8.11 -7.09
N GLY A 57 -4.07 7.71 -7.81
CA GLY A 57 -5.23 8.55 -8.04
C GLY A 57 -6.25 8.44 -6.91
N ASP A 58 -7.29 9.28 -6.98
CA ASP A 58 -8.42 9.22 -6.04
C ASP A 58 -9.11 7.83 -6.09
N ASP A 59 -9.28 7.27 -7.29
CA ASP A 59 -9.84 5.92 -7.47
C ASP A 59 -8.97 4.83 -6.83
N ASP A 60 -7.65 5.00 -6.83
CA ASP A 60 -6.75 4.05 -6.17
C ASP A 60 -6.94 4.13 -4.65
N MET A 61 -7.00 5.33 -4.07
CA MET A 61 -7.22 5.54 -2.63
C MET A 61 -8.53 4.90 -2.14
N GLU A 62 -9.60 5.04 -2.92
CA GLU A 62 -10.89 4.38 -2.64
C GLU A 62 -10.76 2.86 -2.69
N ALA A 63 -10.03 2.32 -3.68
CA ALA A 63 -9.76 0.89 -3.78
C ALA A 63 -8.90 0.37 -2.63
N LEU A 64 -7.88 1.11 -2.20
CA LEU A 64 -7.00 0.73 -1.09
C LEU A 64 -7.78 0.49 0.21
N ALA A 65 -8.77 1.36 0.48
CA ALA A 65 -9.61 1.25 1.67
C ALA A 65 -10.54 0.02 1.66
N LEU A 66 -10.77 -0.58 0.49
CA LEU A 66 -11.66 -1.71 0.27
C LEU A 66 -10.89 -3.05 0.11
N MET A 67 -9.55 -3.01 0.14
CA MET A 67 -8.68 -4.16 -0.08
C MET A 67 -8.05 -4.66 1.22
N THR A 68 -7.65 -5.93 1.17
CA THR A 68 -6.78 -6.54 2.18
C THR A 68 -5.31 -6.15 1.98
N LEU A 69 -4.48 -6.37 2.99
CA LEU A 69 -3.04 -6.10 2.92
C LEU A 69 -2.37 -6.85 1.75
N ASP A 70 -2.69 -8.12 1.54
CA ASP A 70 -2.11 -8.89 0.43
C ASP A 70 -2.60 -8.39 -0.93
N GLU A 71 -3.88 -8.03 -1.06
CA GLU A 71 -4.42 -7.43 -2.31
C GLU A 71 -3.74 -6.09 -2.61
N PHE A 72 -3.50 -5.27 -1.59
CA PHE A 72 -2.78 -4.01 -1.74
C PHE A 72 -1.33 -4.23 -2.18
N VAL A 73 -0.62 -5.13 -1.51
CA VAL A 73 0.77 -5.49 -1.85
C VAL A 73 0.86 -6.06 -3.25
N ASP A 74 -0.16 -6.81 -3.68
CA ASP A 74 -0.25 -7.37 -5.02
C ASP A 74 -0.46 -6.28 -6.08
N ALA A 75 -1.40 -5.35 -5.84
CA ALA A 75 -1.64 -4.21 -6.71
C ALA A 75 -0.40 -3.32 -6.84
N LEU A 76 0.32 -3.09 -5.74
CA LEU A 76 1.61 -2.41 -5.73
C LEU A 76 2.66 -3.15 -6.56
N ALA A 77 2.82 -4.45 -6.33
CA ALA A 77 3.80 -5.25 -7.04
C ALA A 77 3.54 -5.26 -8.55
N GLU A 78 2.28 -5.33 -8.96
CA GLU A 78 1.87 -5.25 -10.36
C GLU A 78 2.22 -3.88 -10.94
N ARG A 79 1.86 -2.78 -10.26
CA ARG A 79 2.16 -1.41 -10.70
C ARG A 79 3.66 -1.16 -10.84
N LEU A 80 4.46 -1.66 -9.90
CA LEU A 80 5.93 -1.57 -9.97
C LEU A 80 6.54 -2.43 -11.06
N SER A 81 5.94 -3.59 -11.33
CA SER A 81 6.35 -4.45 -12.43
C SER A 81 6.09 -3.77 -13.78
N VAL A 82 4.94 -3.08 -13.92
CA VAL A 82 4.61 -2.28 -15.11
C VAL A 82 5.53 -1.06 -15.23
N ALA A 83 5.75 -0.31 -14.15
CA ALA A 83 6.62 0.87 -14.14
C ALA A 83 8.08 0.50 -14.53
N SER A 84 8.59 -0.62 -14.02
CA SER A 84 9.93 -1.13 -14.35
C SER A 84 10.04 -1.67 -15.79
N GLY A 85 8.91 -2.05 -16.40
CA GLY A 85 8.83 -2.51 -17.80
C GLY A 85 8.53 -1.41 -18.82
N SER A 86 8.28 -0.17 -18.38
CA SER A 86 7.86 0.94 -19.23
C SER A 86 8.99 1.79 -19.81
N ASP A 87 10.27 1.42 -19.59
CA ASP A 87 11.44 2.11 -20.16
C ASP A 87 11.79 1.66 -21.60
N THR A 88 10.86 1.04 -22.32
CA THR A 88 11.06 0.62 -23.72
C THR A 88 9.85 0.92 -24.61
N ALA A 89 9.63 2.19 -24.96
CA ALA A 89 9.02 2.68 -26.22
C ALA A 89 8.71 4.18 -26.07
N SER A 90 9.07 5.12 -26.94
CA SER A 90 9.91 5.21 -28.15
C SER A 90 10.18 6.70 -28.36
#